data_AF-A0A0L8KC14-F1
#
_entry.id   AF-A0A0L8KC14-F1
#
_cell.length_a   1.000
_cell.length_b   1.000
_cell.length_c   1.000
_cell.angle_alpha   90.00
_cell.angle_beta   90.00
_cell.angle_gamma   90.00
#
_symmetry.space_group_name_H-M   'P 1'
#
loop_
_entity.id
_entity.type
_entity.pdbx_description
1 polymer ?
#
loop_
_entity_poly.entity_id
_entity_poly.type
_entity_poly.pdbx_seq_one_letter_code
_entity_poly.pdbx_strand_id
1 'polypeptide(L)'
;MSSGTRPAGNGRLVTGVAWALLLLGLWLWGRGVTEGPGGLSAPTTGDIAAVGRPLGAALPPARDPLPAVEPRRVEIPSLGITAPVVPRGLDSTGAIDPPPFEMPHTVGWYGPGTRPGAAGAALLVGHVDTDTRPAVFYGLSAARPGAKVLVTRADGSLAEFTIDDVRVFPRDRFDPAAAYGSRD
;
A
#
# COMPACT_ATOMS: atom_id res chain seq x y z
N MET A 1 -53.21 34.16 58.05
CA MET A 1 -52.16 33.16 57.74
C MET A 1 -52.77 32.12 56.82
N SER A 2 -52.40 32.11 55.54
CA SER A 2 -52.59 30.94 54.68
C SER A 2 -51.57 30.96 53.55
N SER A 3 -51.00 29.79 53.31
CA SER A 3 -49.76 29.47 52.62
C SER A 3 -49.90 29.46 51.11
N GLY A 4 -48.90 30.02 50.41
CA GLY A 4 -48.76 29.89 48.96
C GLY A 4 -48.07 28.59 48.57
N THR A 5 -48.72 27.81 47.69
CA THR A 5 -48.16 26.61 47.07
C THR A 5 -47.43 27.01 45.77
N ARG A 6 -46.13 26.71 45.66
CA ARG A 6 -45.36 26.84 44.40
C ARG A 6 -45.54 25.55 43.57
N PRO A 7 -45.76 25.62 42.24
CA PRO A 7 -45.77 24.42 41.41
C PRO A 7 -44.34 23.95 41.09
N ALA A 8 -44.14 22.64 41.13
CA ALA A 8 -42.88 21.95 40.88
C ALA A 8 -42.62 21.74 39.38
N GLY A 9 -41.44 22.16 38.91
CA GLY A 9 -40.45 21.23 38.36
C GLY A 9 -40.70 20.40 37.09
N ASN A 10 -41.63 20.73 36.19
CA ASN A 10 -41.82 19.95 34.94
C ASN A 10 -40.72 20.15 33.87
N GLY A 11 -39.84 21.14 34.02
CA GLY A 11 -38.84 21.48 33.00
C GLY A 11 -37.67 20.50 32.84
N ARG A 12 -37.37 19.67 33.86
CA ARG A 12 -36.22 18.75 33.86
C ARG A 12 -36.52 17.41 33.17
N LEU A 13 -37.78 17.00 33.14
CA LEU A 13 -38.19 15.76 32.46
C LEU A 13 -38.29 15.96 30.94
N VAL A 14 -38.78 17.13 30.50
CA VAL A 14 -38.89 17.46 29.07
C VAL A 14 -37.51 17.59 28.41
N THR A 15 -36.52 18.14 29.13
CA THR A 15 -35.13 18.22 28.65
C THR A 15 -34.50 16.83 28.54
N GLY A 16 -34.75 15.93 29.49
CA GLY A 16 -34.23 14.55 29.42
C GLY A 16 -34.75 13.78 28.21
N VAL A 17 -36.05 13.88 27.91
CA VAL A 17 -36.66 13.23 26.74
C VAL A 17 -36.14 13.83 25.43
N ALA A 18 -35.97 15.15 25.36
CA ALA A 18 -35.41 15.81 24.19
C ALA A 18 -33.98 15.34 23.89
N TRP A 19 -33.12 15.24 24.91
CA TRP A 19 -31.77 14.72 24.76
C TRP A 19 -31.74 13.23 24.35
N ALA A 20 -32.62 12.41 24.92
CA ALA A 20 -32.70 10.99 24.56
C ALA A 20 -33.12 10.79 23.09
N LEU A 21 -34.08 11.57 22.60
CA LEU A 21 -34.51 11.52 21.19
C LEU A 21 -33.43 12.04 20.25
N LEU A 22 -32.68 13.07 20.64
CA LEU A 22 -31.60 13.64 19.83
C LEU A 22 -30.41 12.67 19.73
N LEU A 23 -30.03 12.02 20.84
CA LEU A 23 -29.00 10.98 20.86
C LEU A 23 -29.43 9.72 20.10
N LEU A 24 -30.71 9.32 20.20
CA LEU A 24 -31.25 8.20 19.43
C LEU A 24 -31.26 8.50 17.91
N GLY A 25 -31.64 9.72 17.52
CA GLY A 25 -31.57 10.19 16.14
C GLY A 25 -30.13 10.21 15.61
N LEU A 26 -29.18 10.69 16.41
CA LEU A 26 -27.75 10.69 16.05
C LEU A 26 -27.19 9.26 15.95
N TRP A 27 -27.62 8.36 16.84
CA TRP A 27 -27.23 6.95 16.80
C TRP A 27 -27.81 6.23 15.57
N LEU A 28 -29.07 6.46 15.22
CA LEU A 28 -29.71 5.91 14.02
C LEU A 28 -29.11 6.48 12.73
N TRP A 29 -28.72 7.76 12.71
CA TRP A 29 -27.99 8.36 11.58
C TRP A 29 -26.58 7.78 11.44
N GLY A 30 -25.87 7.56 12.55
CA GLY A 30 -24.55 6.90 12.56
C GLY A 30 -24.59 5.43 12.09
N ARG A 31 -25.72 4.73 12.27
CA ARG A 31 -25.91 3.38 11.73
C ARG A 31 -26.00 3.35 10.20
N GLY A 32 -26.31 4.47 9.53
CA GLY A 32 -26.27 4.60 8.07
C GLY A 32 -24.90 4.95 7.49
N VAL A 33 -23.93 5.37 8.33
CA VAL A 33 -22.55 5.70 7.92
C VAL A 33 -21.61 4.48 8.06
N THR A 34 -22.12 3.36 8.59
CA THR A 34 -21.36 2.11 8.80
C THR A 34 -21.65 1.01 7.78
N GLU A 35 -22.46 1.30 6.76
CA GLU A 35 -22.59 0.49 5.53
C GLU A 35 -21.91 1.19 4.34
N GLY A 36 -20.67 1.64 4.53
CA GLY A 36 -19.74 1.71 3.40
C GLY A 36 -19.37 0.27 3.00
N PRO A 37 -19.15 -0.05 1.71
CA PRO A 37 -18.70 -1.37 1.31
C PRO A 37 -17.52 -1.76 2.19
N GLY A 38 -17.71 -2.81 2.99
CA GLY A 38 -16.69 -3.34 3.87
C GLY A 38 -15.49 -3.72 3.03
N GLY A 39 -14.53 -2.81 2.93
CA GLY A 39 -13.17 -3.08 2.52
C GLY A 39 -12.50 -3.90 3.59
N LEU A 40 -12.94 -5.14 3.74
CA LEU A 40 -12.19 -6.20 4.37
C LEU A 40 -10.93 -6.38 3.52
N SER A 41 -9.89 -5.59 3.78
CA SER A 41 -8.52 -6.11 3.63
C SER A 41 -8.32 -7.13 4.74
N ALA A 42 -9.06 -8.23 4.67
CA ALA A 42 -8.69 -9.44 5.37
C ALA A 42 -7.44 -9.97 4.66
N PRO A 43 -6.43 -10.48 5.39
CA PRO A 43 -5.38 -11.26 4.76
C PRO A 43 -6.03 -12.55 4.25
N THR A 44 -6.45 -12.56 2.98
CA THR A 44 -6.83 -13.79 2.31
C THR A 44 -5.57 -14.63 2.13
N THR A 45 -5.27 -15.40 3.17
CA THR A 45 -4.28 -16.46 3.15
C THR A 45 -4.86 -17.56 2.27
N GLY A 46 -4.28 -17.77 1.09
CA GLY A 46 -4.59 -18.89 0.20
C GLY A 46 -5.07 -18.45 -1.18
N ASP A 47 -4.26 -18.76 -2.21
CA ASP A 47 -4.67 -19.02 -3.59
C ASP A 47 -5.45 -17.95 -4.38
N ILE A 48 -5.14 -16.65 -4.24
CA ILE A 48 -5.59 -15.64 -5.22
C ILE A 48 -4.48 -15.17 -6.18
N ALA A 49 -3.19 -15.41 -5.88
CA ALA A 49 -2.11 -15.00 -6.78
C ALA A 49 -2.05 -15.81 -8.10
N ALA A 50 -2.60 -17.03 -8.12
CA ALA A 50 -2.65 -17.85 -9.35
C ALA A 50 -3.86 -17.56 -10.26
N VAL A 51 -4.82 -16.73 -9.84
CA VAL A 51 -6.09 -16.48 -10.56
C VAL A 51 -6.05 -15.20 -11.42
N GLY A 52 -4.92 -14.48 -11.44
CA GLY A 52 -4.81 -13.17 -12.10
C GLY A 52 -4.60 -13.19 -13.62
N ARG A 53 -4.36 -14.35 -14.25
CA ARG A 53 -4.18 -14.43 -15.71
C ARG A 53 -5.42 -15.06 -16.34
N PRO A 54 -6.21 -14.35 -17.17
CA PRO A 54 -6.94 -15.04 -18.22
C PRO A 54 -5.88 -15.69 -19.12
N LEU A 55 -5.81 -17.02 -19.12
CA LEU A 55 -4.97 -17.81 -20.03
C LEU A 55 -4.96 -17.14 -21.42
N GLY A 56 -3.83 -16.52 -21.82
CA GLY A 56 -3.65 -16.03 -23.19
C GLY A 56 -3.34 -14.54 -23.41
N ALA A 57 -3.28 -13.66 -22.40
CA ALA A 57 -2.74 -12.32 -22.62
C ALA A 57 -1.21 -12.36 -22.69
N ALA A 58 -0.65 -12.21 -23.89
CA ALA A 58 0.80 -12.13 -24.09
C ALA A 58 1.35 -10.80 -23.55
N LEU A 59 2.39 -10.87 -22.71
CA LEU A 59 3.15 -9.68 -22.32
C LEU A 59 3.94 -9.16 -23.52
N PRO A 60 4.25 -7.84 -23.56
CA PRO A 60 5.17 -7.32 -24.55
C PRO A 60 6.52 -8.04 -24.48
N PRO A 61 7.22 -8.20 -25.63
CA PRO A 61 8.55 -8.79 -25.63
C PRO A 61 9.50 -7.97 -24.75
N ALA A 62 10.43 -8.66 -24.09
CA ALA A 62 11.49 -8.01 -23.34
C ALA A 62 12.32 -7.11 -24.28
N ARG A 63 12.71 -5.93 -23.78
CA ARG A 63 13.61 -5.02 -24.49
C ARG A 63 15.06 -5.33 -24.15
N ASP A 64 15.97 -4.90 -25.01
CA ASP A 64 17.40 -4.98 -24.75
C ASP A 64 17.77 -4.21 -23.47
N PRO A 65 18.73 -4.73 -22.67
CA PRO A 65 19.22 -4.02 -21.50
C PRO A 65 19.79 -2.63 -21.82
N LEU A 66 19.54 -1.69 -20.91
CA LEU A 66 20.07 -0.33 -20.96
C LEU A 66 21.43 -0.23 -20.25
N PRO A 67 22.22 0.83 -20.52
CA PRO A 67 23.39 1.14 -19.72
C PRO A 67 23.05 1.29 -18.23
N ALA A 68 23.95 0.87 -17.35
CA ALA A 68 23.77 0.97 -15.91
C ALA A 68 23.77 2.44 -15.44
N VAL A 69 22.60 2.94 -15.04
CA VAL A 69 22.42 4.31 -14.51
C VAL A 69 21.52 4.25 -13.28
N GLU A 70 21.83 5.07 -12.28
CA GLU A 70 21.11 5.09 -11.01
C GLU A 70 19.64 5.50 -11.20
N PRO A 71 18.70 4.85 -10.48
CA PRO A 71 17.30 5.26 -10.46
C PRO A 71 17.10 6.54 -9.63
N ARG A 72 16.13 7.36 -10.01
CA ARG A 72 15.73 8.58 -9.29
C ARG A 72 14.28 8.55 -8.84
N ARG A 73 13.40 7.97 -9.65
CA ARG A 73 11.96 7.92 -9.38
C ARG A 73 11.37 6.64 -9.93
N VAL A 74 10.41 6.07 -9.21
CA VAL A 74 9.58 4.96 -9.68
C VAL A 74 8.12 5.38 -9.73
N GLU A 75 7.44 4.96 -10.78
CA GLU A 75 6.02 5.23 -11.01
C GLU A 75 5.29 3.93 -11.36
N ILE A 76 4.14 3.69 -10.71
CA ILE A 76 3.21 2.60 -11.05
C ILE A 76 1.84 3.26 -11.28
N PRO A 77 1.56 3.74 -12.50
CA PRO A 77 0.39 4.59 -12.76
C PRO A 77 -0.94 3.94 -12.38
N SER A 78 -1.08 2.63 -12.60
CA SER A 78 -2.30 1.88 -12.25
C SER A 78 -2.62 1.86 -10.75
N LEU A 79 -1.64 2.19 -9.91
CA LEU A 79 -1.75 2.25 -8.45
C LEU A 79 -1.62 3.67 -7.90
N GLY A 80 -1.44 4.67 -8.77
CA GLY A 80 -1.17 6.06 -8.34
C GLY A 80 0.14 6.23 -7.56
N ILE A 81 1.10 5.30 -7.71
CA ILE A 81 2.39 5.37 -7.03
C ILE A 81 3.32 6.26 -7.86
N THR A 82 3.88 7.28 -7.22
CA THR A 82 4.97 8.11 -7.72
C THR A 82 5.90 8.40 -6.55
N ALA A 83 7.11 7.86 -6.57
CA ALA A 83 7.99 7.89 -5.40
C ALA A 83 9.46 8.12 -5.77
N PRO A 84 10.21 8.96 -5.02
CA PRO A 84 11.65 9.06 -5.15
C PRO A 84 12.31 7.71 -4.80
N VAL A 85 13.42 7.43 -5.46
CA VAL A 85 14.24 6.24 -5.23
C VAL A 85 15.56 6.65 -4.61
N VAL A 86 15.95 5.98 -3.52
CA VAL A 86 17.23 6.20 -2.82
C VAL A 86 18.04 4.89 -2.75
N PRO A 87 19.38 4.95 -2.85
CA PRO A 87 20.22 3.77 -2.70
C PRO A 87 20.20 3.27 -1.25
N ARG A 88 20.11 1.95 -1.06
CA ARG A 88 20.12 1.24 0.22
C ARG A 88 21.13 0.10 0.20
N GLY A 89 21.62 -0.24 1.39
CA GLY A 89 22.47 -1.40 1.63
C GLY A 89 21.68 -2.60 2.16
N LEU A 90 22.40 -3.54 2.77
CA LEU A 90 21.81 -4.61 3.56
C LEU A 90 21.89 -4.28 5.05
N ASP A 91 20.92 -4.77 5.82
CA ASP A 91 20.96 -4.75 7.28
C ASP A 91 21.85 -5.88 7.84
N SER A 92 21.92 -5.98 9.17
CA SER A 92 22.70 -7.02 9.87
C SER A 92 22.27 -8.46 9.59
N THR A 93 21.07 -8.66 9.04
CA THR A 93 20.51 -9.97 8.67
C THR A 93 20.69 -10.30 7.20
N GLY A 94 21.24 -9.37 6.40
CA GLY A 94 21.42 -9.52 4.97
C GLY A 94 20.17 -9.19 4.14
N ALA A 95 19.12 -8.62 4.74
CA ALA A 95 17.96 -8.10 4.03
C ALA A 95 18.25 -6.67 3.53
N ILE A 96 17.59 -6.23 2.45
CA ILE A 96 17.73 -4.83 2.01
C ILE A 96 17.14 -3.93 3.07
N ASP A 97 17.95 -3.01 3.58
CA ASP A 97 17.55 -2.05 4.60
C ASP A 97 16.54 -1.04 3.99
N PRO A 98 15.26 -1.07 4.38
CA PRO A 98 14.24 -0.23 3.77
C PRO A 98 14.44 1.26 4.12
N PRO A 99 13.82 2.19 3.37
CA PRO A 99 13.74 3.59 3.79
C PRO A 99 13.22 3.72 5.23
N PRO A 100 13.71 4.68 6.03
CA PRO A 100 13.27 4.84 7.40
C PRO A 100 11.78 5.26 7.45
N PHE A 101 11.10 5.01 8.58
CA PHE A 101 9.65 5.25 8.69
C PHE A 101 9.26 6.73 8.51
N GLU A 102 10.20 7.66 8.72
CA GLU A 102 10.06 9.10 8.46
C GLU A 102 10.03 9.42 6.95
N MET A 103 10.42 8.47 6.09
CA MET A 103 10.38 8.54 4.63
C MET A 103 9.38 7.52 4.04
N PRO A 104 8.11 7.51 4.46
CA PRO A 104 7.17 6.43 4.13
C PRO A 104 6.77 6.41 2.65
N HIS A 105 6.95 7.53 1.93
CA HIS A 105 6.65 7.64 0.51
C HIS A 105 7.91 7.52 -0.37
N THR A 106 8.98 6.94 0.17
CA THR A 106 10.25 6.72 -0.54
C THR A 106 10.46 5.25 -0.82
N VAL A 107 11.07 4.94 -1.96
CA VAL A 107 11.48 3.58 -2.33
C VAL A 107 12.99 3.44 -2.16
N GLY A 108 13.42 2.35 -1.54
CA GLY A 108 14.82 1.96 -1.47
C GLY A 108 15.18 1.06 -2.65
N TRP A 109 16.31 1.29 -3.29
CA TRP A 109 16.90 0.38 -4.27
C TRP A 109 18.18 -0.24 -3.69
N TYR A 110 18.41 -1.54 -3.90
CA TYR A 110 19.65 -2.17 -3.47
C TYR A 110 20.84 -1.65 -4.28
N GLY A 111 21.56 -0.68 -3.72
CA GLY A 111 22.57 0.13 -4.40
C GLY A 111 23.78 -0.65 -4.94
N PRO A 112 24.30 -1.64 -4.20
CA PRO A 112 25.34 -2.54 -4.71
C PRO A 112 24.89 -3.47 -5.85
N GLY A 113 23.59 -3.57 -6.12
CA GLY A 113 23.01 -4.49 -7.11
C GLY A 113 22.87 -3.91 -8.52
N THR A 114 22.02 -4.56 -9.32
CA THR A 114 21.73 -4.15 -10.70
C THR A 114 20.93 -2.85 -10.71
N ARG A 115 21.31 -1.93 -11.60
CA ARG A 115 20.55 -0.70 -11.86
C ARG A 115 19.28 -1.05 -12.65
N PRO A 116 18.10 -0.51 -12.32
CA PRO A 116 16.89 -0.78 -13.09
C PRO A 116 17.06 -0.50 -14.59
N GLY A 117 16.85 -1.53 -15.40
CA GLY A 117 16.93 -1.51 -16.86
C GLY A 117 18.24 -2.09 -17.39
N ALA A 118 19.29 -2.20 -16.56
CA ALA A 118 20.49 -2.94 -16.93
C ALA A 118 20.27 -4.45 -16.87
N ALA A 119 21.20 -5.22 -17.46
CA ALA A 119 21.14 -6.67 -17.46
C ALA A 119 21.23 -7.22 -16.02
N GLY A 120 20.22 -7.99 -15.59
CA GLY A 120 20.12 -8.58 -14.26
C GLY A 120 18.90 -8.10 -13.46
N ALA A 121 18.73 -8.64 -12.25
CA ALA A 121 17.63 -8.29 -11.37
C ALA A 121 17.95 -7.05 -10.54
N ALA A 122 17.07 -6.04 -10.60
CA ALA A 122 17.10 -4.87 -9.71
C ALA A 122 16.06 -5.04 -8.59
N LEU A 123 16.45 -4.75 -7.35
CA LEU A 123 15.60 -4.94 -6.18
C LEU A 123 15.18 -3.58 -5.60
N LEU A 124 13.86 -3.39 -5.45
CA LEU A 124 13.26 -2.21 -4.84
C LEU A 124 12.43 -2.64 -3.62
N VAL A 125 12.53 -1.88 -2.54
CA VAL A 125 11.83 -2.11 -1.28
C VAL A 125 11.17 -0.83 -0.78
N GLY A 126 10.08 -0.98 -0.04
CA GLY A 126 9.34 0.14 0.53
C GLY A 126 8.32 -0.38 1.53
N HIS A 127 7.88 0.49 2.43
CA HIS A 127 6.90 0.12 3.45
C HIS A 127 5.50 0.00 2.85
N VAL A 128 4.72 -0.94 3.40
CA VAL A 128 3.27 -1.02 3.17
C VAL A 128 2.59 0.09 3.97
N ASP A 129 2.97 0.24 5.23
CA ASP A 129 2.46 1.23 6.17
C ASP A 129 3.54 1.64 7.18
N THR A 130 3.21 2.67 7.95
CA THR A 130 3.90 3.08 9.17
C THR A 130 2.94 2.85 10.35
N ASP A 131 3.41 3.08 11.57
CA ASP A 131 2.57 2.99 12.78
C ASP A 131 1.28 3.83 12.73
N THR A 132 1.23 4.87 11.88
CA THR A 132 0.11 5.83 11.87
C THR A 132 -0.58 5.99 10.53
N ARG A 133 0.01 5.52 9.42
CA ARG A 133 -0.51 5.79 8.08
C ARG A 133 0.02 4.84 7.00
N PRO A 134 -0.74 4.66 5.89
CA PRO A 134 -0.25 4.02 4.67
C PRO A 134 1.07 4.62 4.13
N ALA A 135 1.89 3.77 3.53
CA ALA A 135 3.18 4.11 2.93
C ALA A 135 3.19 3.78 1.42
N VAL A 136 4.36 3.90 0.78
CA VAL A 136 4.53 3.87 -0.69
C VAL A 136 3.95 2.61 -1.36
N PHE A 137 4.02 1.46 -0.69
CA PHE A 137 3.56 0.19 -1.22
C PHE A 137 2.30 -0.35 -0.55
N TYR A 138 1.53 0.51 0.13
CA TYR A 138 0.25 0.12 0.76
C TYR A 138 -0.67 -0.65 -0.20
N GLY A 139 -0.80 -0.16 -1.44
CA GLY A 139 -1.64 -0.75 -2.48
C GLY A 139 -0.92 -1.72 -3.42
N LEU A 140 0.33 -2.13 -3.15
CA LEU A 140 1.13 -2.88 -4.12
C LEU A 140 0.53 -4.25 -4.44
N SER A 141 -0.16 -4.89 -3.48
CA SER A 141 -0.85 -6.18 -3.69
C SER A 141 -2.01 -6.10 -4.69
N ALA A 142 -2.52 -4.90 -4.98
CA ALA A 142 -3.55 -4.67 -5.99
C ALA A 142 -2.97 -4.51 -7.41
N ALA A 143 -1.64 -4.57 -7.57
CA ALA A 143 -0.99 -4.61 -8.87
C ALA A 143 -1.54 -5.75 -9.73
N ARG A 144 -1.57 -5.54 -11.04
CA ARG A 144 -2.04 -6.54 -12.00
C ARG A 144 -0.95 -6.86 -13.02
N PRO A 145 -0.77 -8.13 -13.41
CA PRO A 145 0.02 -8.47 -14.58
C PRO A 145 -0.37 -7.64 -15.81
N GLY A 146 0.61 -7.23 -16.60
CA GLY A 146 0.45 -6.33 -17.74
C GLY A 146 0.51 -4.83 -17.39
N ALA A 147 0.43 -4.45 -16.11
CA ALA A 147 0.59 -3.06 -15.71
C ALA A 147 2.05 -2.60 -15.86
N LYS A 148 2.24 -1.29 -16.04
CA LYS A 148 3.57 -0.69 -16.24
C LYS A 148 4.21 -0.28 -14.92
N VAL A 149 5.52 -0.48 -14.84
CA VAL A 149 6.38 0.15 -13.83
C VAL A 149 7.42 0.99 -14.59
N LEU A 150 7.49 2.27 -14.27
CA LEU A 150 8.37 3.22 -14.94
C LEU A 150 9.44 3.67 -13.97
N VAL A 151 10.71 3.58 -14.35
CA VAL A 151 11.84 4.04 -13.53
C VAL A 151 12.57 5.14 -14.27
N THR A 152 12.42 6.38 -13.79
CA THR A 152 13.22 7.51 -14.25
C THR A 152 14.62 7.40 -13.69
N ARG A 153 15.62 7.49 -14.57
CA ARG A 153 17.04 7.34 -14.26
C ARG A 153 17.73 8.70 -14.13
N ALA A 154 18.92 8.71 -13.55
CA ALA A 154 19.71 9.92 -13.30
C ALA A 154 20.13 10.67 -14.58
N ASP A 155 20.18 10.01 -15.72
CA ASP A 155 20.44 10.59 -17.05
C ASP A 155 19.18 11.13 -17.74
N GLY A 156 18.02 11.09 -17.06
CA GLY A 156 16.72 11.50 -17.60
C GLY A 156 16.04 10.46 -18.48
N SER A 157 16.68 9.33 -18.78
CA SER A 157 16.06 8.25 -19.55
C SER A 157 15.12 7.41 -18.69
N LEU A 158 14.28 6.60 -19.34
CA LEU A 158 13.22 5.83 -18.71
C LEU A 158 13.45 4.33 -18.94
N ALA A 159 13.54 3.56 -17.85
CA ALA A 159 13.40 2.11 -17.91
C ALA A 159 11.93 1.74 -17.69
N GLU A 160 11.31 1.09 -18.68
CA GLU A 160 9.92 0.64 -18.63
C GLU A 160 9.89 -0.87 -18.42
N PHE A 161 9.14 -1.30 -17.40
CA PHE A 161 8.88 -2.70 -17.10
C PHE A 161 7.39 -2.99 -17.20
N THR A 162 7.07 -4.25 -17.39
CA THR A 162 5.71 -4.77 -17.29
C THR A 162 5.66 -5.76 -16.14
N ILE A 163 4.64 -5.63 -15.28
CA ILE A 163 4.41 -6.58 -14.20
C ILE A 163 4.05 -7.93 -14.84
N ASP A 164 4.87 -8.95 -14.57
CA ASP A 164 4.61 -10.32 -15.03
C ASP A 164 3.77 -11.10 -14.01
N ASP A 165 4.11 -10.97 -12.72
CA ASP A 165 3.49 -11.71 -11.63
C ASP A 165 3.46 -10.87 -10.35
N VAL A 166 2.50 -11.17 -9.47
CA VAL A 166 2.34 -10.55 -8.15
C VAL A 166 2.10 -11.66 -7.13
N ARG A 167 3.03 -11.79 -6.18
CA ARG A 167 2.96 -12.82 -5.13
C ARG A 167 3.04 -12.18 -3.77
N VAL A 168 2.20 -12.67 -2.85
CA VAL A 168 2.17 -12.26 -1.45
C VAL A 168 2.51 -13.49 -0.62
N PHE A 169 3.54 -13.35 0.22
CA PHE A 169 4.01 -14.43 1.09
C PHE A 169 3.84 -14.02 2.56
N PRO A 170 3.34 -14.93 3.41
CA PRO A 170 3.54 -14.83 4.84
C PRO A 170 5.03 -14.74 5.18
N ARG A 171 5.39 -13.97 6.22
CA ARG A 171 6.81 -13.74 6.60
C ARG A 171 7.57 -15.04 6.87
N ASP A 172 6.91 -16.02 7.49
CA ASP A 172 7.46 -17.34 7.82
C ASP A 172 7.67 -18.25 6.60
N ARG A 173 7.10 -17.92 5.44
CA ARG A 173 7.22 -18.67 4.19
C ARG A 173 7.94 -17.91 3.08
N PHE A 174 8.50 -16.75 3.38
CA PHE A 174 9.28 -16.00 2.40
C PHE A 174 10.63 -16.70 2.21
N ASP A 175 10.87 -17.21 1.00
CA ASP A 175 12.16 -17.75 0.58
C ASP A 175 12.92 -16.68 -0.25
N PRO A 176 13.94 -16.01 0.33
CA PRO A 176 14.71 -14.99 -0.37
C PRO A 176 15.48 -15.55 -1.57
N ALA A 177 15.88 -16.83 -1.56
CA ALA A 177 16.60 -17.43 -2.66
C ALA A 177 15.69 -17.61 -3.88
N ALA A 178 14.46 -18.07 -3.68
CA ALA A 178 13.46 -18.13 -4.74
C ALA A 178 13.02 -16.74 -5.24
N ALA A 179 13.02 -15.73 -4.36
CA ALA A 179 12.61 -14.37 -4.70
C ALA A 179 13.69 -13.59 -5.49
N TYR A 180 14.93 -13.63 -5.00
CA TYR A 180 16.06 -12.79 -5.43
C TYR A 180 17.17 -13.54 -6.17
N GLY A 181 17.15 -14.87 -6.15
CA GLY A 181 18.16 -15.68 -6.85
C GLY A 181 18.19 -15.41 -8.34
N SER A 182 19.32 -15.76 -8.96
CA SER A 182 19.50 -15.71 -10.41
C SER A 182 18.34 -16.45 -11.08
N ARG A 183 17.69 -15.79 -12.03
CA ARG A 183 16.73 -16.43 -12.93
C ARG A 183 17.50 -16.76 -14.21
N ASP A 184 17.58 -18.05 -14.54
CA ASP A 184 18.15 -18.57 -15.78
C ASP A 184 17.30 -18.17 -17.01
#